data_AF-A0A1F5ZJL8-F1
#
_entry.id   AF-A0A1F5ZJL8-F1
#
_cell.length_a   1.000
_cell.length_b   1.000
_cell.length_c   1.000
_cell.angle_alpha   90.00
_cell.angle_beta   90.00
_cell.angle_gamma   90.00
#
_symmetry.space_group_name_H-M   'P 1'
#
loop_
_entity.id
_entity.type
_entity.pdbx_description
1 polymer ?
#
loop_
_entity_poly.entity_id
_entity_poly.type
_entity_poly.pdbx_seq_one_letter_code
_entity_poly.pdbx_strand_id
1 'polypeptide(L)'
;MVQDKYYDNSKNSVFSYLEFGAINTFLGKKEIWDFRVHQKAYDWLMLARYANDLVAYMDMMQMTEDNRSLEAISDLYTKEVHHQNDASLNLGKLIALYTVMDNSNRSSGDLSFFELGQTIFGCIEGMEFYQKFLKYMNINTPFLNLKKLNWYGVDISQFFNKLSTLMHQKYKIFTSDKMTVIKEKKDVFFAKGVTLLYAIRSAQDLLDILEKSRISIFDYSFSMGKIQDEAIGTGKMVRYFDFMSFYNKYAKGRKRMYVRKNKSSYSSRTKRIFVDCVYGEEKLCNTFIDLDTEIRFKLALKLTANSAVVNLLDCKKDEKTEWIPIKEFIDSISL
;
A
#
# COMPACT_ATOMS: atom_id res chain seq x y z
N MET A 1 -23.64 25.80 3.11
CA MET A 1 -24.13 24.42 3.36
C MET A 1 -23.06 23.44 2.93
N VAL A 2 -22.84 22.42 3.75
CA VAL A 2 -21.67 21.53 3.84
C VAL A 2 -21.29 20.87 2.51
N GLN A 3 -20.08 21.16 2.03
CA GLN A 3 -19.41 20.41 0.96
C GLN A 3 -18.27 19.56 1.56
N ASP A 4 -18.57 18.83 2.63
CA ASP A 4 -17.63 17.92 3.33
C ASP A 4 -17.65 16.50 2.71
N LYS A 5 -17.63 16.37 1.39
CA LYS A 5 -17.42 15.05 0.75
C LYS A 5 -16.22 15.09 -0.17
N TYR A 6 -15.37 14.08 0.00
CA TYR A 6 -13.97 13.95 -0.42
C TYR A 6 -13.70 13.94 -1.94
N TYR A 7 -14.73 14.12 -2.79
CA TYR A 7 -14.61 14.01 -4.24
C TYR A 7 -15.31 15.14 -4.98
N ASP A 8 -14.68 15.55 -6.08
CA ASP A 8 -15.32 16.35 -7.11
C ASP A 8 -16.34 15.49 -7.86
N ASN A 9 -17.61 15.89 -7.79
CA ASN A 9 -18.72 15.29 -8.54
C ASN A 9 -18.93 16.01 -9.90
N SER A 10 -17.93 16.71 -10.42
CA SER A 10 -18.07 17.42 -11.70
C SER A 10 -18.35 16.43 -12.85
N LYS A 11 -19.49 16.71 -13.51
CA LYS A 11 -20.09 16.10 -14.71
C LYS A 11 -19.20 15.07 -15.44
N ASN A 12 -19.45 13.77 -15.30
CA ASN A 12 -18.78 12.75 -16.12
C ASN A 12 -19.66 11.55 -16.50
N SER A 13 -19.43 11.04 -17.71
CA SER A 13 -20.18 10.03 -18.47
C SER A 13 -19.87 8.56 -18.11
N VAL A 14 -19.10 8.33 -17.06
CA VAL A 14 -18.64 6.99 -16.65
C VAL A 14 -19.23 6.65 -15.28
N PHE A 15 -19.89 5.50 -15.19
CA PHE A 15 -20.40 4.97 -13.92
C PHE A 15 -19.92 3.53 -13.71
N SER A 16 -19.55 3.19 -12.48
CA SER A 16 -19.29 1.80 -12.08
C SER A 16 -20.61 1.06 -11.85
N TYR A 17 -20.64 -0.23 -12.16
CA TYR A 17 -21.73 -1.12 -11.78
C TYR A 17 -21.17 -2.48 -11.35
N LEU A 18 -21.94 -3.19 -10.53
CA LEU A 18 -21.66 -4.56 -10.11
C LEU A 18 -22.93 -5.36 -10.33
N GLU A 19 -22.82 -6.42 -11.10
CA GLU A 19 -23.88 -7.37 -11.36
C GLU A 19 -23.48 -8.71 -10.77
N PHE A 20 -24.37 -9.31 -9.98
CA PHE A 20 -24.18 -10.62 -9.39
C PHE A 20 -25.25 -11.57 -9.94
N GLY A 21 -24.84 -12.72 -10.45
CA GLY A 21 -25.70 -13.61 -11.19
C GLY A 21 -24.96 -14.81 -11.76
N ALA A 22 -25.61 -15.54 -12.64
CA ALA A 22 -25.06 -16.70 -13.34
C ALA A 22 -25.42 -16.67 -14.83
N ILE A 23 -24.53 -17.23 -15.66
CA ILE A 23 -24.79 -17.47 -17.08
C ILE A 23 -24.81 -18.96 -17.30
N ASN A 24 -25.98 -19.50 -17.68
CA ASN A 24 -26.10 -20.86 -18.16
C ASN A 24 -25.86 -20.86 -19.68
N THR A 25 -24.67 -21.24 -20.09
CA THR A 25 -24.26 -21.25 -21.50
C THR A 25 -24.99 -22.31 -22.34
N PHE A 26 -25.39 -23.42 -21.72
CA PHE A 26 -26.16 -24.47 -22.39
C PHE A 26 -27.58 -24.01 -22.74
N LEU A 27 -28.23 -23.28 -21.84
CA LEU A 27 -29.59 -22.75 -22.03
C LEU A 27 -29.61 -21.36 -22.68
N GLY A 28 -28.45 -20.74 -22.91
CA GLY A 28 -28.36 -19.34 -23.34
C GLY A 28 -29.03 -18.36 -22.39
N LYS A 29 -29.17 -18.71 -21.10
CA LYS A 29 -29.93 -17.93 -20.12
C LYS A 29 -29.00 -17.21 -19.14
N LYS A 30 -29.16 -15.90 -19.05
CA LYS A 30 -28.54 -15.06 -18.01
C LYS A 30 -29.54 -14.84 -16.89
N GLU A 31 -29.12 -15.11 -15.67
CA GLU A 31 -29.89 -14.82 -14.45
C GLU A 31 -29.13 -13.79 -13.63
N ILE A 32 -29.80 -12.70 -13.27
CA ILE A 32 -29.24 -11.62 -12.46
C ILE A 32 -29.93 -11.66 -11.10
N TRP A 33 -29.15 -11.92 -10.06
CA TRP A 33 -29.63 -11.94 -8.68
C TRP A 33 -29.55 -10.56 -8.04
N ASP A 34 -28.54 -9.74 -8.37
CA ASP A 34 -28.44 -8.36 -7.88
C ASP A 34 -27.69 -7.44 -8.85
N PHE A 35 -27.97 -6.14 -8.73
CA PHE A 35 -27.34 -5.06 -9.48
C PHE A 35 -27.11 -3.84 -8.59
N ARG A 36 -25.90 -3.29 -8.64
CA ARG A 36 -25.49 -2.08 -7.92
C ARG A 36 -24.75 -1.14 -8.84
N VAL A 37 -24.75 0.14 -8.49
CA VAL A 37 -24.07 1.21 -9.23
C VAL A 37 -23.21 2.06 -8.32
N HIS A 38 -22.29 2.81 -8.92
CA HIS A 38 -21.46 3.84 -8.31
C HIS A 38 -20.64 3.32 -7.12
N GLN A 39 -20.58 4.10 -6.03
CA GLN A 39 -19.77 3.80 -4.85
C GLN A 39 -20.17 2.47 -4.19
N LYS A 40 -21.46 2.10 -4.20
CA LYS A 40 -21.91 0.83 -3.60
C LYS A 40 -21.42 -0.38 -4.38
N ALA A 41 -21.43 -0.31 -5.71
CA ALA A 41 -20.83 -1.34 -6.56
C ALA A 41 -19.33 -1.49 -6.31
N TYR A 42 -18.63 -0.37 -6.18
CA TYR A 42 -17.20 -0.36 -5.86
C TYR A 42 -16.90 -0.98 -4.49
N ASP A 43 -17.62 -0.55 -3.44
CA ASP A 43 -17.40 -1.04 -2.08
C ASP A 43 -17.60 -2.56 -1.99
N TRP A 44 -18.63 -3.09 -2.67
CA TRP A 44 -18.91 -4.52 -2.66
C TRP A 44 -17.86 -5.33 -3.43
N LEU A 45 -17.44 -4.85 -4.60
CA LEU A 45 -16.37 -5.48 -5.37
C LEU A 45 -15.05 -5.51 -4.58
N MET A 46 -14.69 -4.36 -3.98
CA MET A 46 -13.44 -4.24 -3.25
C MET A 46 -13.49 -5.00 -1.92
N LEU A 47 -14.63 -5.07 -1.24
CA LEU A 47 -14.80 -5.95 -0.07
C LEU A 47 -14.47 -7.41 -0.43
N ALA A 48 -15.07 -7.94 -1.50
CA ALA A 48 -14.83 -9.33 -1.88
C ALA A 48 -13.35 -9.61 -2.14
N ARG A 49 -12.65 -8.66 -2.78
CA ARG A 49 -11.20 -8.75 -3.02
C ARG A 49 -10.41 -8.73 -1.71
N TYR A 50 -10.62 -7.73 -0.86
CA TYR A 50 -9.88 -7.59 0.39
C TYR A 50 -10.16 -8.74 1.36
N ALA A 51 -11.39 -9.23 1.40
CA ALA A 51 -11.74 -10.41 2.20
C ALA A 51 -11.03 -11.68 1.70
N ASN A 52 -10.88 -11.86 0.38
CA ASN A 52 -10.12 -12.99 -0.16
C ASN A 52 -8.63 -12.88 0.19
N ASP A 53 -8.05 -11.69 0.03
CA ASP A 53 -6.64 -11.45 0.39
C ASP A 53 -6.39 -11.76 1.88
N LEU A 54 -7.28 -11.32 2.77
CA LEU A 54 -7.25 -11.62 4.22
C LEU A 54 -7.22 -13.12 4.49
N VAL A 55 -8.16 -13.87 3.92
CA VAL A 55 -8.24 -15.33 4.10
C VAL A 55 -6.98 -16.01 3.57
N ALA A 56 -6.49 -15.60 2.40
CA ALA A 56 -5.26 -16.13 1.83
C ALA A 56 -4.05 -15.91 2.75
N TYR A 57 -3.90 -14.72 3.35
CA TYR A 57 -2.84 -14.47 4.33
C TYR A 57 -3.00 -15.32 5.60
N MET A 58 -4.23 -15.54 6.09
CA MET A 58 -4.50 -16.43 7.22
C MET A 58 -4.10 -17.88 6.92
N ASP A 59 -4.44 -18.37 5.73
CA ASP A 59 -4.08 -19.71 5.29
C ASP A 59 -2.56 -19.84 5.13
N MET A 60 -1.89 -18.86 4.50
CA MET A 60 -0.43 -18.83 4.42
C MET A 60 0.24 -18.81 5.80
N MET A 61 -0.32 -18.09 6.77
CA MET A 61 0.16 -18.13 8.15
C MET A 61 0.06 -19.55 8.74
N GLN A 62 -1.07 -20.23 8.59
CA GLN A 62 -1.24 -21.61 9.04
C GLN A 62 -0.23 -22.54 8.35
N MET A 63 -0.02 -22.36 7.04
CA MET A 63 0.96 -23.14 6.27
C MET A 63 2.40 -22.99 6.80
N THR A 64 2.78 -21.80 7.29
CA THR A 64 4.10 -21.63 7.95
C THR A 64 4.20 -22.38 9.27
N GLU A 65 3.11 -22.47 10.05
CA GLU A 65 3.07 -23.21 11.32
C GLU A 65 3.09 -24.72 11.08
N ASP A 66 2.42 -25.18 10.04
CA ASP A 66 2.37 -26.58 9.60
C ASP A 66 3.64 -27.01 8.82
N ASN A 67 4.63 -26.12 8.69
CA ASN A 67 5.88 -26.33 7.95
C ASN A 67 5.67 -26.80 6.50
N ARG A 68 4.66 -26.24 5.82
CA ARG A 68 4.41 -26.51 4.38
C ARG A 68 5.54 -25.92 3.52
N SER A 69 5.70 -26.45 2.32
CA SER A 69 6.77 -26.00 1.41
C SER A 69 6.58 -24.55 0.97
N LEU A 70 7.69 -23.89 0.63
CA LEU A 70 7.72 -22.51 0.14
C LEU A 70 6.96 -22.37 -1.18
N GLU A 71 7.02 -23.39 -2.03
CA GLU A 71 6.28 -23.46 -3.29
C GLU A 71 4.77 -23.42 -3.03
N ALA A 72 4.28 -24.21 -2.07
CA ALA A 72 2.85 -24.23 -1.76
C ALA A 72 2.36 -22.86 -1.23
N ILE A 73 3.17 -22.18 -0.41
CA ILE A 73 2.86 -20.83 0.09
C ILE A 73 2.83 -19.82 -1.08
N SER A 74 3.84 -19.85 -1.95
CA SER A 74 3.92 -19.00 -3.14
C SER A 74 2.76 -19.25 -4.11
N ASP A 75 2.37 -20.50 -4.31
CA ASP A 75 1.28 -20.89 -5.20
C ASP A 75 -0.06 -20.38 -4.68
N LEU A 76 -0.30 -20.52 -3.37
CA LEU A 76 -1.50 -19.96 -2.73
C LEU A 76 -1.56 -18.45 -2.90
N TYR A 77 -0.45 -17.74 -2.64
CA TYR A 77 -0.37 -16.30 -2.86
C TYR A 77 -0.73 -15.91 -4.29
N THR A 78 -0.11 -16.59 -5.27
CA THR A 78 -0.32 -16.29 -6.70
C THR A 78 -1.75 -16.53 -7.15
N LYS A 79 -2.40 -17.55 -6.57
CA LYS A 79 -3.75 -17.95 -6.93
C LYS A 79 -4.82 -17.06 -6.29
N GLU A 80 -4.64 -16.69 -5.03
CA GLU A 80 -5.71 -16.09 -4.22
C GLU A 80 -5.50 -14.59 -3.94
N VAL A 81 -4.27 -14.09 -3.85
CA VAL A 81 -4.04 -12.67 -3.55
C VAL A 81 -4.16 -11.82 -4.81
N HIS A 82 -5.02 -10.80 -4.74
CA HIS A 82 -5.42 -10.02 -5.90
C HIS A 82 -4.29 -9.22 -6.55
N HIS A 83 -3.43 -8.59 -5.74
CA HIS A 83 -2.33 -7.75 -6.22
C HIS A 83 -1.00 -8.47 -6.05
N GLN A 84 -0.30 -8.69 -7.16
CA GLN A 84 0.97 -9.44 -7.18
C GLN A 84 2.08 -8.84 -6.31
N ASN A 85 2.06 -7.53 -6.06
CA ASN A 85 3.05 -6.85 -5.22
C ASN A 85 2.60 -6.65 -3.76
N ASP A 86 1.43 -7.13 -3.37
CA ASP A 86 0.86 -6.84 -2.04
C ASP A 86 1.72 -7.38 -0.90
N ALA A 87 2.25 -8.60 -1.05
CA ALA A 87 3.16 -9.18 -0.07
C ALA A 87 4.41 -8.28 0.12
N SER A 88 5.08 -7.93 -0.98
CA SER A 88 6.24 -7.03 -0.95
C SER A 88 5.94 -5.69 -0.25
N LEU A 89 4.75 -5.12 -0.46
CA LEU A 89 4.32 -3.90 0.21
C LEU A 89 4.08 -4.13 1.71
N ASN A 90 3.46 -5.23 2.10
CA ASN A 90 3.24 -5.57 3.52
C ASN A 90 4.56 -5.82 4.25
N LEU A 91 5.56 -6.43 3.60
CA LEU A 91 6.92 -6.50 4.13
C LEU A 91 7.51 -5.09 4.37
N GLY A 92 7.38 -4.20 3.39
CA GLY A 92 7.83 -2.80 3.53
C GLY A 92 7.18 -2.11 4.74
N LYS A 93 5.85 -2.24 4.92
CA LYS A 93 5.12 -1.67 6.07
C LYS A 93 5.66 -2.20 7.40
N LEU A 94 5.90 -3.50 7.50
CA LEU A 94 6.46 -4.13 8.70
C LEU A 94 7.86 -3.58 9.01
N ILE A 95 8.70 -3.44 7.98
CA ILE A 95 10.07 -2.92 8.13
C ILE A 95 10.05 -1.47 8.60
N ALA A 96 9.17 -0.61 8.09
CA ALA A 96 9.04 0.75 8.61
C ALA A 96 8.65 0.80 10.08
N LEU A 97 7.81 -0.12 10.55
CA LEU A 97 7.49 -0.22 11.98
C LEU A 97 8.71 -0.65 12.80
N TYR A 98 9.51 -1.61 12.31
CA TYR A 98 10.78 -1.98 12.94
C TYR A 98 11.74 -0.79 13.01
N THR A 99 11.90 -0.06 11.91
CA THR A 99 12.74 1.14 11.82
C THR A 99 12.39 2.18 12.89
N VAL A 100 11.10 2.49 13.05
CA VAL A 100 10.68 3.49 14.04
C VAL A 100 10.83 2.97 15.47
N MET A 101 10.55 1.68 15.71
CA MET A 101 10.74 1.05 17.02
C MET A 101 12.20 1.14 17.47
N ASP A 102 13.13 0.71 16.61
CA ASP A 102 14.57 0.72 16.86
C ASP A 102 15.11 2.12 17.14
N ASN A 103 14.64 3.12 16.39
CA ASN A 103 15.09 4.51 16.53
C ASN A 103 14.41 5.30 17.66
N SER A 104 13.51 4.70 18.44
CA SER A 104 12.78 5.43 19.49
C SER A 104 12.87 4.83 20.88
N ASN A 105 13.46 3.65 21.06
CA ASN A 105 13.44 2.91 22.33
C ASN A 105 12.01 2.76 22.92
N ARG A 106 10.98 2.78 22.05
CA ARG A 106 9.57 2.69 22.45
C ARG A 106 9.09 1.25 22.40
N SER A 107 8.12 0.95 23.26
CA SER A 107 7.41 -0.33 23.19
C SER A 107 6.46 -0.36 21.99
N SER A 108 6.08 -1.55 21.52
CA SER A 108 5.08 -1.68 20.44
C SER A 108 3.73 -1.03 20.79
N GLY A 109 3.43 -0.80 22.07
CA GLY A 109 2.15 -0.20 22.50
C GLY A 109 2.01 1.28 22.19
N ASP A 110 3.12 1.96 21.94
CA ASP A 110 3.18 3.41 21.78
C ASP A 110 3.23 3.80 20.30
N LEU A 111 3.58 2.87 19.41
CA LEU A 111 3.73 3.13 17.99
C LEU A 111 2.36 3.27 17.29
N SER A 112 2.37 3.98 16.16
CA SER A 112 1.18 4.26 15.35
C SER A 112 1.40 4.00 13.86
N PHE A 113 0.41 3.39 13.23
CA PHE A 113 0.38 3.15 11.78
C PHE A 113 -0.82 3.89 11.20
N PHE A 114 -0.62 4.68 10.15
CA PHE A 114 -1.67 5.42 9.47
C PHE A 114 -1.76 5.01 8.01
N GLU A 115 -2.92 4.50 7.60
CA GLU A 115 -3.24 4.16 6.21
C GLU A 115 -4.27 5.12 5.62
N LEU A 116 -3.94 5.72 4.47
CA LEU A 116 -4.90 6.44 3.65
C LEU A 116 -5.50 5.51 2.59
N GLY A 117 -6.83 5.50 2.48
CA GLY A 117 -7.59 4.58 1.65
C GLY A 117 -7.48 3.16 2.18
N GLN A 118 -7.75 2.99 3.47
CA GLN A 118 -7.55 1.72 4.18
C GLN A 118 -8.35 0.59 3.54
N THR A 119 -7.69 -0.54 3.33
CA THR A 119 -8.24 -1.71 2.63
C THR A 119 -8.78 -2.71 3.64
N ILE A 120 -9.76 -2.28 4.43
CA ILE A 120 -10.25 -2.97 5.63
C ILE A 120 -9.12 -3.36 6.63
N PHE A 121 -7.97 -2.70 6.56
CA PHE A 121 -6.71 -3.06 7.23
C PHE A 121 -6.17 -4.46 6.93
N GLY A 122 -6.42 -5.03 5.74
CA GLY A 122 -5.80 -6.32 5.37
C GLY A 122 -4.26 -6.33 5.35
N CYS A 123 -3.63 -5.17 5.48
CA CYS A 123 -2.19 -5.08 5.73
C CYS A 123 -1.76 -5.64 7.09
N ILE A 124 -2.67 -5.76 8.08
CA ILE A 124 -2.39 -6.36 9.39
C ILE A 124 -2.04 -7.84 9.21
N GLU A 125 -2.90 -8.61 8.54
CA GLU A 125 -2.73 -10.03 8.26
C GLU A 125 -1.51 -10.26 7.36
N GLY A 126 -1.30 -9.38 6.36
CA GLY A 126 -0.09 -9.42 5.54
C GLY A 126 1.19 -9.23 6.37
N MET A 127 1.19 -8.31 7.33
CA MET A 127 2.33 -8.10 8.24
C MET A 127 2.49 -9.24 9.25
N GLU A 128 1.40 -9.78 9.83
CA GLU A 128 1.44 -10.96 10.69
C GLU A 128 2.02 -12.17 9.93
N PHE A 129 1.61 -12.36 8.68
CA PHE A 129 2.19 -13.34 7.78
C PHE A 129 3.70 -13.19 7.68
N TYR A 130 4.22 -11.98 7.40
CA TYR A 130 5.67 -11.79 7.33
C TYR A 130 6.38 -12.03 8.65
N GLN A 131 5.80 -11.67 9.80
CA GLN A 131 6.43 -11.99 11.09
C GLN A 131 6.59 -13.50 11.28
N LYS A 132 5.56 -14.28 10.95
CA LYS A 132 5.63 -15.76 11.00
C LYS A 132 6.56 -16.31 9.93
N PHE A 133 6.50 -15.78 8.72
CA PHE A 133 7.31 -16.23 7.59
C PHE A 133 8.81 -15.97 7.82
N LEU A 134 9.19 -14.79 8.32
CA LEU A 134 10.57 -14.48 8.70
C LEU A 134 11.09 -15.42 9.79
N LYS A 135 10.24 -15.74 10.78
CA LYS A 135 10.57 -16.72 11.82
C LYS A 135 10.73 -18.13 11.25
N TYR A 136 9.81 -18.58 10.41
CA TYR A 136 9.87 -19.86 9.68
C TYR A 136 11.16 -19.97 8.85
N MET A 137 11.58 -18.86 8.25
CA MET A 137 12.82 -18.76 7.48
C MET A 137 14.08 -18.61 8.34
N ASN A 138 13.97 -18.59 9.68
CA ASN A 138 15.08 -18.34 10.61
C ASN A 138 15.82 -17.02 10.31
N ILE A 139 15.07 -15.96 10.00
CA ILE A 139 15.59 -14.60 9.84
C ILE A 139 15.27 -13.81 11.10
N ASN A 140 16.32 -13.45 11.85
CA ASN A 140 16.17 -12.69 13.08
C ASN A 140 15.67 -11.27 12.77
N THR A 141 14.57 -10.87 13.41
CA THR A 141 14.01 -9.51 13.33
C THR A 141 13.46 -9.10 14.69
N PRO A 142 13.33 -7.79 14.97
CA PRO A 142 12.71 -7.33 16.19
C PRO A 142 11.29 -7.89 16.35
N PHE A 143 10.92 -8.36 17.53
CA PHE A 143 9.53 -8.77 17.78
C PHE A 143 8.66 -7.53 17.95
N LEU A 144 7.62 -7.42 17.13
CA LEU A 144 6.63 -6.33 17.18
C LEU A 144 5.25 -6.90 17.45
N ASN A 145 4.59 -6.46 18.51
CA ASN A 145 3.23 -6.90 18.79
C ASN A 145 2.21 -6.00 18.06
N LEU A 146 1.76 -6.43 16.88
CA LEU A 146 0.83 -5.68 16.02
C LEU A 146 -0.51 -5.36 16.70
N LYS A 147 -0.97 -6.19 17.66
CA LYS A 147 -2.21 -5.94 18.42
C LYS A 147 -2.13 -4.74 19.35
N LYS A 148 -0.91 -4.35 19.76
CA LYS A 148 -0.68 -3.22 20.66
C LYS A 148 -0.55 -1.88 19.93
N LEU A 149 -0.29 -1.90 18.62
CA LEU A 149 -0.17 -0.71 17.78
C LEU A 149 -1.49 0.08 17.71
N ASN A 150 -1.38 1.39 17.54
CA ASN A 150 -2.50 2.26 17.25
C ASN A 150 -2.68 2.39 15.74
N TRP A 151 -3.72 1.79 15.18
CA TRP A 151 -3.99 1.75 13.75
C TRP A 151 -4.98 2.84 13.36
N TYR A 152 -4.58 3.73 12.48
CA TYR A 152 -5.38 4.84 11.98
C TYR A 152 -5.68 4.60 10.51
N GLY A 153 -6.95 4.71 10.14
CA GLY A 153 -7.41 4.43 8.79
C GLY A 153 -8.35 5.52 8.34
N VAL A 154 -8.08 6.10 7.17
CA VAL A 154 -9.01 7.04 6.56
C VAL A 154 -9.52 6.46 5.27
N ASP A 155 -10.82 6.23 5.19
CA ASP A 155 -11.51 5.86 3.95
C ASP A 155 -12.84 6.59 3.82
N ILE A 156 -13.21 6.94 2.61
CA ILE A 156 -14.45 7.64 2.28
C ILE A 156 -15.69 6.76 2.41
N SER A 157 -15.51 5.45 2.35
CA SER A 157 -16.55 4.46 2.56
C SER A 157 -16.78 4.27 4.06
N GLN A 158 -17.93 4.74 4.53
CA GLN A 158 -18.42 4.44 5.88
C GLN A 158 -18.59 2.93 6.09
N PHE A 159 -18.88 2.17 5.03
CA PHE A 159 -18.97 0.73 5.06
C PHE A 159 -17.61 0.10 5.41
N PHE A 160 -16.54 0.49 4.72
CA PHE A 160 -15.19 0.03 5.07
C PHE A 160 -14.76 0.49 6.46
N ASN A 161 -14.94 1.75 6.83
CA ASN A 161 -14.57 2.22 8.16
C ASN A 161 -15.22 1.42 9.29
N LYS A 162 -16.50 1.06 9.15
CA LYS A 162 -17.21 0.23 10.12
C LYS A 162 -16.71 -1.22 10.11
N LEU A 163 -16.52 -1.80 8.92
CA LEU A 163 -16.12 -3.19 8.78
C LEU A 163 -14.71 -3.44 9.32
N SER A 164 -13.77 -2.52 9.05
CA SER A 164 -12.40 -2.55 9.59
C SER A 164 -12.39 -2.74 11.12
N THR A 165 -13.21 -1.98 11.84
CA THR A 165 -13.32 -2.08 13.31
C THR A 165 -13.93 -3.41 13.74
N LEU A 166 -14.93 -3.92 13.00
CA LEU A 166 -15.61 -5.18 13.33
C LEU A 166 -14.72 -6.41 13.10
N MET A 167 -13.87 -6.40 12.07
CA MET A 167 -12.99 -7.52 11.74
C MET A 167 -11.77 -7.59 12.67
N HIS A 168 -11.32 -6.45 13.19
CA HIS A 168 -10.08 -6.33 13.95
C HIS A 168 -10.32 -5.94 15.41
N GLN A 169 -11.36 -6.51 16.06
CA GLN A 169 -11.73 -6.17 17.45
C GLN A 169 -10.61 -6.36 18.48
N LYS A 170 -9.61 -7.20 18.17
CA LYS A 170 -8.45 -7.46 19.02
C LYS A 170 -7.33 -6.41 18.85
N TYR A 171 -7.49 -5.46 17.94
CA TYR A 171 -6.54 -4.41 17.61
C TYR A 171 -7.10 -3.03 18.02
N LYS A 172 -6.20 -2.06 18.23
CA LYS A 172 -6.61 -0.67 18.49
C LYS A 172 -6.84 0.07 17.17
N ILE A 173 -8.03 -0.12 16.60
CA ILE A 173 -8.42 0.47 15.32
C ILE A 173 -9.16 1.80 15.51
N PHE A 174 -8.72 2.82 14.78
CA PHE A 174 -9.35 4.13 14.68
C PHE A 174 -9.63 4.44 13.21
N THR A 175 -10.91 4.55 12.82
CA THR A 175 -11.31 4.86 11.44
C THR A 175 -12.03 6.19 11.34
N SER A 176 -11.94 6.83 10.16
CA SER A 176 -12.58 8.11 9.88
C SER A 176 -12.84 8.27 8.37
N ASP A 177 -13.89 8.99 8.00
CA ASP A 177 -14.14 9.44 6.63
C ASP A 177 -13.55 10.84 6.35
N LYS A 178 -12.92 11.45 7.36
CA LYS A 178 -12.28 12.76 7.26
C LYS A 178 -10.80 12.71 7.63
N MET A 179 -9.98 13.28 6.74
CA MET A 179 -8.54 13.46 6.94
C MET A 179 -8.17 14.37 8.12
N THR A 180 -9.07 15.28 8.49
CA THR A 180 -8.85 16.23 9.60
C THR A 180 -8.73 15.56 10.96
N VAL A 181 -9.09 14.28 11.08
CA VAL A 181 -8.91 13.47 12.30
C VAL A 181 -7.43 13.17 12.57
N ILE A 182 -6.57 13.18 11.54
CA ILE A 182 -5.12 13.03 11.71
C ILE A 182 -4.53 14.40 12.07
N LYS A 183 -4.69 14.80 13.35
CA LYS A 183 -4.15 16.05 13.90
C LYS A 183 -2.69 15.92 14.35
N GLU A 184 -2.32 14.74 14.81
CA GLU A 184 -1.01 14.47 15.41
C GLU A 184 -0.10 13.74 14.43
N LYS A 185 1.21 13.97 14.58
CA LYS A 185 2.25 13.23 13.86
C LYS A 185 2.16 11.75 14.24
N LYS A 186 2.10 10.88 13.24
CA LYS A 186 2.10 9.41 13.38
C LYS A 186 3.49 8.85 13.13
N ASP A 187 3.73 7.59 13.52
CA ASP A 187 5.04 6.96 13.35
C ASP A 187 5.24 6.54 11.89
N VAL A 188 4.34 5.72 11.35
CA VAL A 188 4.37 5.24 9.96
C VAL A 188 3.13 5.72 9.20
N PHE A 189 3.32 6.24 8.00
CA PHE A 189 2.25 6.50 7.03
C PHE A 189 2.38 5.57 5.83
N PHE A 190 1.24 5.06 5.35
CA PHE A 190 1.15 4.29 4.11
C PHE A 190 -0.02 4.76 3.25
N ALA A 191 0.21 4.79 1.93
CA ALA A 191 -0.85 4.93 0.94
C ALA A 191 -0.41 4.28 -0.38
N LYS A 192 -1.34 3.56 -1.04
CA LYS A 192 -1.14 3.15 -2.44
C LYS A 192 -1.35 4.35 -3.37
N GLY A 193 -0.64 4.40 -4.49
CA GLY A 193 -0.66 5.55 -5.40
C GLY A 193 -2.05 5.86 -5.95
N VAL A 194 -2.86 4.84 -6.26
CA VAL A 194 -4.26 5.03 -6.67
C VAL A 194 -5.06 5.83 -5.65
N THR A 195 -4.81 5.62 -4.36
CA THR A 195 -5.48 6.38 -3.30
C THR A 195 -5.06 7.84 -3.31
N LEU A 196 -3.75 8.09 -3.33
CA LEU A 196 -3.22 9.45 -3.35
C LEU A 196 -3.71 10.24 -4.58
N LEU A 197 -3.76 9.57 -5.73
CA LEU A 197 -4.18 10.14 -7.00
C LEU A 197 -5.61 10.73 -6.97
N TYR A 198 -6.53 10.17 -6.19
CA TYR A 198 -7.88 10.75 -6.03
C TYR A 198 -8.06 11.55 -4.73
N ALA A 199 -7.25 11.27 -3.70
CA ALA A 199 -7.41 11.86 -2.37
C ALA A 199 -6.78 13.24 -2.25
N ILE A 200 -5.68 13.44 -2.97
CA ILE A 200 -4.83 14.62 -2.85
C ILE A 200 -5.09 15.52 -4.05
N ARG A 201 -5.18 16.85 -3.85
CA ARG A 201 -5.55 17.79 -4.93
C ARG A 201 -4.43 18.73 -5.33
N SER A 202 -3.36 18.80 -4.56
CA SER A 202 -2.16 19.56 -4.88
C SER A 202 -0.89 18.86 -4.40
N ALA A 203 0.27 19.25 -4.97
CA ALA A 203 1.56 18.83 -4.46
C ALA A 203 1.82 19.30 -3.01
N GLN A 204 1.16 20.38 -2.56
CA GLN A 204 1.25 20.82 -1.17
C GLN A 204 0.53 19.83 -0.26
N ASP A 205 -0.69 19.44 -0.61
CA ASP A 205 -1.49 18.49 0.15
C ASP A 205 -0.74 17.16 0.32
N LEU A 206 -0.03 16.71 -0.73
CA LEU A 206 0.82 15.51 -0.67
C LEU A 206 1.95 15.68 0.35
N LEU A 207 2.65 16.82 0.33
CA LEU A 207 3.70 17.07 1.31
C LEU A 207 3.14 17.20 2.73
N ASP A 208 2.01 17.88 2.90
CA ASP A 208 1.39 18.09 4.20
C ASP A 208 0.95 16.78 4.85
N ILE A 209 0.44 15.81 4.07
CA ILE A 209 0.09 14.49 4.60
C ILE A 209 1.34 13.66 4.93
N LEU A 210 2.36 13.68 4.06
CA LEU A 210 3.63 12.99 4.31
C LEU A 210 4.39 13.59 5.50
N GLU A 211 4.22 14.88 5.77
CA GLU A 211 4.83 15.55 6.92
C GLU A 211 4.22 15.16 8.26
N LYS A 212 2.99 14.64 8.25
CA LYS A 212 2.29 14.10 9.44
C LYS A 212 2.80 12.73 9.89
N SER A 213 3.88 12.21 9.34
CA SER A 213 4.51 10.98 9.82
C SER A 213 5.99 11.16 10.14
N ARG A 214 6.63 10.19 10.81
CA ARG A 214 8.08 10.14 10.93
C ARG A 214 8.72 9.51 9.69
N ILE A 215 8.09 8.44 9.21
CA ILE A 215 8.42 7.76 7.95
C ILE A 215 7.13 7.45 7.17
N SER A 216 7.20 7.57 5.85
CA SER A 216 6.13 7.32 4.91
C SER A 216 6.59 6.32 3.88
N ILE A 217 5.76 5.31 3.60
CA ILE A 217 5.92 4.40 2.47
C ILE A 217 4.76 4.63 1.53
N PHE A 218 5.03 4.96 0.28
CA PHE A 218 3.97 5.15 -0.70
C PHE A 218 4.52 5.00 -2.10
N ASP A 219 3.64 4.64 -3.01
CA ASP A 219 3.90 4.75 -4.44
C ASP A 219 3.12 5.93 -5.02
N TYR A 220 3.65 6.58 -6.05
CA TYR A 220 2.94 7.64 -6.75
C TYR A 220 3.39 7.79 -8.19
N SER A 221 2.48 8.23 -9.05
CA SER A 221 2.79 8.62 -10.41
C SER A 221 2.75 10.14 -10.57
N PHE A 222 3.88 10.76 -10.86
CA PHE A 222 3.93 12.17 -11.22
C PHE A 222 3.90 12.34 -12.74
N SER A 223 3.27 13.41 -13.20
CA SER A 223 3.38 13.88 -14.59
C SER A 223 4.68 14.66 -14.77
N MET A 224 5.36 14.48 -15.90
CA MET A 224 6.53 15.26 -16.30
C MET A 224 6.09 16.43 -17.19
N GLY A 225 5.77 17.57 -16.58
CA GLY A 225 5.49 18.83 -17.29
C GLY A 225 4.29 19.60 -16.75
N LYS A 226 3.08 19.06 -16.90
CA LYS A 226 1.84 19.70 -16.43
C LYS A 226 0.95 18.71 -15.74
N ILE A 227 0.12 19.20 -14.81
CA ILE A 227 -0.92 18.42 -14.15
C ILE A 227 -1.77 17.70 -15.20
N GLN A 228 -2.05 16.42 -14.95
CA GLN A 228 -2.90 15.60 -15.80
C GLN A 228 -4.07 15.07 -14.96
N ASP A 229 -5.29 15.27 -15.43
CA ASP A 229 -6.50 14.71 -14.84
C ASP A 229 -7.06 13.63 -15.78
N GLU A 230 -7.38 12.45 -15.27
CA GLU A 230 -7.99 11.37 -16.07
C GLU A 230 -8.98 10.53 -15.25
N ALA A 231 -9.88 9.84 -15.95
CA ALA A 231 -10.73 8.83 -15.33
C ALA A 231 -10.03 7.47 -15.39
N ILE A 232 -9.94 6.78 -14.25
CA ILE A 232 -9.46 5.39 -14.20
C ILE A 232 -10.65 4.42 -14.10
N GLY A 233 -10.41 3.13 -14.28
CA GLY A 233 -11.44 2.07 -14.36
C GLY A 233 -12.42 1.97 -13.18
N THR A 234 -12.21 2.72 -12.09
CA THR A 234 -13.16 2.87 -10.98
C THR A 234 -14.22 3.95 -11.23
N GLY A 235 -14.15 4.67 -12.36
CA GLY A 235 -14.98 5.82 -12.68
C GLY A 235 -14.60 7.09 -11.90
N LYS A 236 -13.56 7.04 -11.07
CA LYS A 236 -13.06 8.20 -10.31
C LYS A 236 -12.06 9.00 -11.14
N MET A 237 -12.19 10.33 -11.07
CA MET A 237 -11.17 11.24 -11.59
C MET A 237 -9.96 11.24 -10.66
N VAL A 238 -8.81 10.95 -11.25
CA VAL A 238 -7.49 10.99 -10.62
C VAL A 238 -6.67 12.15 -11.17
N ARG A 239 -5.74 12.63 -10.36
CA ARG A 239 -4.85 13.75 -10.69
C ARG A 239 -3.40 13.34 -10.53
N TYR A 240 -2.62 13.48 -11.59
CA TYR A 240 -1.17 13.33 -11.59
C TYR A 240 -0.55 14.72 -11.44
N PHE A 241 0.28 14.94 -10.42
CA PHE A 241 0.91 16.23 -10.18
C PHE A 241 2.15 16.42 -11.03
N ASP A 242 2.42 17.66 -11.43
CA ASP A 242 3.70 18.00 -12.03
C ASP A 242 4.85 17.72 -11.06
N PHE A 243 5.81 16.92 -11.50
CA PHE A 243 6.93 16.51 -10.69
C PHE A 243 7.80 17.70 -10.26
N MET A 244 8.12 18.62 -11.17
CA MET A 244 9.00 19.75 -10.85
C MET A 244 8.39 20.66 -9.78
N SER A 245 7.08 20.89 -9.86
CA SER A 245 6.31 21.62 -8.86
C SER A 245 6.36 20.95 -7.48
N PHE A 246 6.26 19.62 -7.44
CA PHE A 246 6.42 18.84 -6.21
C PHE A 246 7.87 18.91 -5.69
N TYR A 247 8.85 18.63 -6.54
CA TYR A 247 10.26 18.55 -6.20
C TYR A 247 10.80 19.86 -5.64
N ASN A 248 10.44 21.00 -6.24
CA ASN A 248 10.86 22.32 -5.76
C ASN A 248 10.37 22.65 -4.35
N LYS A 249 9.24 22.08 -3.93
CA LYS A 249 8.72 22.22 -2.57
C LYS A 249 9.38 21.22 -1.63
N TYR A 250 9.45 19.95 -2.05
CA TYR A 250 10.13 18.87 -1.35
C TYR A 250 11.58 19.23 -0.99
N ALA A 251 12.34 19.79 -1.93
CA ALA A 251 13.76 20.10 -1.78
C ALA A 251 14.05 21.16 -0.69
N LYS A 252 13.04 21.95 -0.28
CA LYS A 252 13.14 22.92 0.82
C LYS A 252 12.87 22.30 2.19
N GLY A 253 12.34 21.08 2.21
CA GLY A 253 12.00 20.34 3.43
C GLY A 253 13.21 19.72 4.13
N ARG A 254 12.98 19.27 5.37
CA ARG A 254 14.01 18.61 6.19
C ARG A 254 14.09 17.10 5.95
N LYS A 255 13.00 16.50 5.49
CA LYS A 255 12.92 15.06 5.19
C LYS A 255 13.54 14.75 3.83
N ARG A 256 13.85 13.48 3.62
CA ARG A 256 14.48 12.95 2.41
C ARG A 256 13.61 11.86 1.81
N MET A 257 13.59 11.82 0.49
CA MET A 257 12.89 10.83 -0.30
C MET A 257 13.90 9.96 -1.03
N TYR A 258 13.76 8.65 -0.84
CA TYR A 258 14.49 7.63 -1.58
C TYR A 258 13.49 6.80 -2.36
N VAL A 259 13.91 6.38 -3.54
CA VAL A 259 13.09 5.57 -4.44
C VAL A 259 13.75 4.22 -4.64
N ARG A 260 12.93 3.18 -4.68
CA ARG A 260 13.37 1.86 -5.09
C ARG A 260 13.52 1.87 -6.61
N LYS A 261 14.77 1.99 -7.08
CA LYS A 261 15.10 2.20 -8.50
C LYS A 261 14.50 1.12 -9.40
N ASN A 262 14.62 -0.14 -9.00
CA ASN A 262 14.15 -1.28 -9.80
C ASN A 262 12.62 -1.42 -9.86
N LYS A 263 11.90 -0.62 -9.07
CA LYS A 263 10.43 -0.55 -9.07
C LYS A 263 9.88 0.76 -9.56
N SER A 264 10.74 1.77 -9.67
CA SER A 264 10.39 3.07 -10.21
C SER A 264 10.63 3.06 -11.72
N SER A 265 9.82 3.79 -12.48
CA SER A 265 9.94 3.79 -13.94
C SER A 265 9.48 5.10 -14.56
N TYR A 266 9.95 5.37 -15.77
CA TYR A 266 9.45 6.46 -16.61
C TYR A 266 8.75 5.89 -17.84
N SER A 267 7.57 6.41 -18.13
CA SER A 267 6.82 6.11 -19.35
C SER A 267 6.87 7.32 -20.28
N SER A 268 7.59 7.20 -21.39
CA SER A 268 7.66 8.21 -22.45
C SER A 268 6.30 8.44 -23.12
N ARG A 269 5.48 7.40 -23.23
CA ARG A 269 4.13 7.46 -23.82
C ARG A 269 3.19 8.35 -23.02
N THR A 270 3.16 8.19 -21.70
CA THR A 270 2.28 8.97 -20.82
C THR A 270 2.95 10.21 -20.25
N LYS A 271 4.28 10.35 -20.44
CA LYS A 271 5.13 11.36 -19.80
C LYS A 271 4.92 11.37 -18.29
N ARG A 272 4.99 10.18 -17.68
CA ARG A 272 4.80 9.99 -16.24
C ARG A 272 5.98 9.24 -15.65
N ILE A 273 6.38 9.64 -14.46
CA ILE A 273 7.28 8.86 -13.61
C ILE A 273 6.46 8.16 -12.54
N PHE A 274 6.64 6.86 -12.40
CA PHE A 274 6.16 6.09 -11.27
C PHE A 274 7.31 5.94 -10.29
N VAL A 275 7.05 6.21 -9.01
CA VAL A 275 8.04 6.12 -7.94
C VAL A 275 7.50 5.27 -6.80
N ASP A 276 8.29 4.29 -6.36
CA ASP A 276 8.06 3.48 -5.16
C ASP A 276 8.99 4.01 -4.06
N CYS A 277 8.42 4.67 -3.05
CA CYS A 277 9.17 5.61 -2.22
C CYS A 277 9.14 5.28 -0.73
N VAL A 278 10.26 5.62 -0.08
CA VAL A 278 10.30 5.92 1.34
C VAL A 278 10.62 7.41 1.55
N TYR A 279 9.88 8.06 2.44
CA TYR A 279 10.06 9.48 2.76
C TYR A 279 10.02 9.71 4.26
N GLY A 280 11.03 10.38 4.81
CA GLY A 280 11.15 10.53 6.25
C GLY A 280 12.38 11.30 6.68
N GLU A 281 12.62 11.33 7.98
CA GLU A 281 13.89 11.80 8.54
C GLU A 281 15.03 10.94 7.97
N GLU A 282 16.13 11.55 7.54
CA GLU A 282 17.21 10.86 6.81
C GLU A 282 17.74 9.63 7.55
N LYS A 283 17.92 9.73 8.87
CA LYS A 283 18.30 8.60 9.73
C LYS A 283 17.31 7.43 9.63
N LEU A 284 16.01 7.72 9.65
CA LEU A 284 14.97 6.68 9.54
C LEU A 284 14.95 6.08 8.13
N CYS A 285 15.09 6.88 7.08
CA CYS A 285 15.17 6.36 5.72
C CYS A 285 16.36 5.41 5.56
N ASN A 286 17.54 5.77 6.07
CA ASN A 286 18.73 4.91 5.99
C ASN A 286 18.52 3.61 6.76
N THR A 287 18.03 3.67 8.02
CA THR A 287 17.72 2.44 8.77
C THR A 287 16.67 1.56 8.06
N PHE A 288 15.66 2.17 7.44
CA PHE A 288 14.68 1.42 6.64
C PHE A 288 15.33 0.73 5.44
N ILE A 289 16.16 1.45 4.69
CA ILE A 289 16.85 0.94 3.50
C ILE A 289 17.78 -0.22 3.86
N ASP A 290 18.54 -0.09 4.96
CA ASP A 290 19.44 -1.14 5.45
C ASP A 290 18.66 -2.40 5.79
N LEU A 291 17.59 -2.27 6.58
CA LEU A 291 16.73 -3.40 6.98
C LEU A 291 16.01 -4.03 5.78
N ASP A 292 15.44 -3.22 4.89
CA ASP A 292 14.74 -3.70 3.68
C ASP A 292 15.68 -4.47 2.76
N THR A 293 16.87 -3.95 2.53
CA THR A 293 17.90 -4.59 1.71
C THR A 293 18.37 -5.89 2.35
N GLU A 294 18.69 -5.87 3.65
CA GLU A 294 19.17 -7.05 4.38
C GLU A 294 18.12 -8.17 4.43
N ILE A 295 16.88 -7.85 4.83
CA ILE A 295 15.82 -8.84 4.99
C ILE A 295 15.46 -9.47 3.64
N ARG A 296 15.30 -8.66 2.58
CA ARG A 296 14.97 -9.19 1.26
C ARG A 296 16.11 -10.01 0.67
N PHE A 297 17.35 -9.60 0.88
CA PHE A 297 18.50 -10.41 0.47
C PHE A 297 18.50 -11.78 1.17
N LYS A 298 18.32 -11.82 2.50
CA LYS A 298 18.25 -13.08 3.25
C LYS A 298 17.07 -13.97 2.81
N LEU A 299 15.90 -13.37 2.53
CA LEU A 299 14.75 -14.10 2.01
C LEU A 299 15.04 -14.66 0.62
N ALA A 300 15.59 -13.86 -0.30
CA ALA A 300 15.92 -14.27 -1.65
C ALA A 300 16.93 -15.43 -1.69
N LEU A 301 17.90 -15.47 -0.77
CA LEU A 301 18.84 -16.59 -0.63
C LEU A 301 18.16 -17.90 -0.20
N LYS A 302 17.08 -17.82 0.58
CA LYS A 302 16.36 -18.99 1.10
C LYS A 302 15.24 -19.45 0.18
N LEU A 303 14.69 -18.55 -0.64
CA LEU A 303 13.71 -18.87 -1.67
C LEU A 303 14.43 -19.48 -2.88
N THR A 304 14.38 -20.80 -3.00
CA THR A 304 15.09 -21.55 -4.06
C THR A 304 14.44 -21.36 -5.44
N ALA A 305 13.11 -21.29 -5.50
CA ALA A 305 12.36 -21.07 -6.74
C ALA A 305 12.29 -19.57 -7.11
N ASN A 306 12.65 -19.24 -8.35
CA ASN A 306 12.57 -17.85 -8.84
C ASN A 306 11.13 -17.31 -8.82
N SER A 307 10.12 -18.16 -9.06
CA SER A 307 8.71 -17.79 -8.94
C SER A 307 8.36 -17.28 -7.54
N ALA A 308 8.80 -17.98 -6.49
CA ALA A 308 8.53 -17.57 -5.11
C ALA A 308 9.21 -16.23 -4.76
N VAL A 309 10.42 -15.97 -5.27
CA VAL A 309 11.11 -14.67 -5.11
C VAL A 309 10.31 -13.56 -5.78
N VAL A 310 9.90 -13.76 -7.03
CA VAL A 310 9.12 -12.77 -7.79
C VAL A 310 7.77 -12.51 -7.12
N ASN A 311 7.08 -13.55 -6.68
CA ASN A 311 5.73 -13.41 -6.11
C ASN A 311 5.75 -12.78 -4.72
N LEU A 312 6.63 -13.24 -3.82
CA LEU A 312 6.61 -12.78 -2.42
C LEU A 312 7.47 -11.54 -2.19
N LEU A 313 8.56 -11.35 -2.94
CA LEU A 313 9.45 -10.19 -2.72
C LEU A 313 9.28 -9.11 -3.78
N ASP A 314 8.53 -9.40 -4.84
CA ASP A 314 8.43 -8.54 -6.01
C ASP A 314 9.85 -8.17 -6.49
N CYS A 315 10.74 -9.13 -6.68
CA CYS A 315 12.07 -8.89 -7.26
C CYS A 315 12.52 -10.11 -8.07
N LYS A 316 13.44 -9.94 -9.01
CA LYS A 316 14.05 -11.09 -9.68
C LYS A 316 15.05 -11.76 -8.73
N LYS A 317 15.23 -13.08 -8.87
CA LYS A 317 16.36 -13.77 -8.23
C LYS A 317 17.67 -13.09 -8.69
N ASP A 318 18.54 -12.81 -7.73
CA ASP A 318 19.84 -12.11 -7.90
C ASP A 318 19.77 -10.58 -8.14
N GLU A 319 18.56 -10.00 -8.24
CA GLU A 319 18.40 -8.55 -8.31
C GLU A 319 18.52 -7.92 -6.91
N LYS A 320 19.57 -7.13 -6.70
CA LYS A 320 19.72 -6.38 -5.45
C LYS A 320 18.63 -5.31 -5.37
N THR A 321 18.03 -5.18 -4.19
CA THR A 321 17.17 -4.03 -3.90
C THR A 321 18.04 -2.77 -3.88
N GLU A 322 17.80 -1.85 -4.80
CA GLU A 322 18.56 -0.60 -4.92
C GLU A 322 17.67 0.59 -4.56
N TRP A 323 18.02 1.27 -3.47
CA TRP A 323 17.39 2.51 -3.03
C TRP A 323 18.32 3.68 -3.34
N ILE A 324 17.82 4.68 -4.08
CA ILE A 324 18.59 5.88 -4.44
C ILE A 324 17.81 7.15 -4.09
N PRO A 325 18.48 8.28 -3.81
CA PRO A 325 17.81 9.56 -3.64
C PRO A 325 16.96 9.91 -4.86
N ILE A 326 15.77 10.49 -4.66
CA ILE A 326 14.87 10.81 -5.78
C ILE A 326 15.53 11.68 -6.86
N LYS A 327 16.43 12.60 -6.47
CA LYS A 327 17.16 13.43 -7.43
C LYS A 327 17.99 12.58 -8.40
N GLU A 328 18.73 11.62 -7.87
CA GLU A 328 19.58 10.73 -8.67
C GLU A 328 18.74 9.87 -9.63
N PHE A 329 17.58 9.39 -9.17
CA PHE A 329 16.66 8.66 -10.04
C PHE A 329 16.18 9.52 -11.21
N ILE A 330 15.80 10.77 -10.96
CA ILE A 330 15.35 11.70 -11.99
C ILE A 330 16.49 12.02 -12.97
N ASP A 331 17.69 12.29 -12.46
CA ASP A 331 18.88 12.56 -13.27
C ASP A 331 19.26 11.34 -14.14
N SER A 332 18.93 10.12 -13.70
CA SER A 332 19.16 8.88 -14.45
C SER A 332 18.15 8.60 -15.56
N ILE A 333 17.00 9.27 -15.54
CA ILE A 333 15.99 9.15 -16.59
C ILE A 333 16.41 10.06 -17.74
N SER A 334 16.82 9.48 -18.87
CA SER A 334 17.03 10.20 -20.12
C SER A 334 15.70 10.79 -20.59
N LEU A 335 15.43 12.05 -20.26
CA LEU A 335 14.22 12.80 -20.64
C LEU A 335 14.25 13.31 -22.08
#